data_AF-G3BDA4-F1
#
_entry.id   AF-G3BDA4-F1
#
_cell.length_a   1.000
_cell.length_b   1.000
_cell.length_c   1.000
_cell.angle_alpha   90.00
_cell.angle_beta   90.00
_cell.angle_gamma   90.00
#
_symmetry.space_group_name_H-M   'P 1'
#
loop_
_entity.id
_entity.type
_entity.pdbx_description
1 polymer ?
#
loop_
_entity_poly.entity_id
_entity_poly.type
_entity_poly.pdbx_seq_one_letter_code
_entity_poly.pdbx_strand_id
1 'polypeptide(L)'
;MSSGSLGHRVKQNLEYHNLWSDVQTFVIGSGPSIVDILYAAPPNNPSTTNPTDLELDGGKQWIIPQAVDSQKNLSVKQINTWFVEIGKISGQRPKSILIALVNDDSTVVYYKIHDGVATPKQ
;
A
#
# COMPACT_ATOMS: atom_id res chain seq x y z
N MET A 1 3.55 -0.26 -27.29
CA MET A 1 2.77 0.63 -26.40
C MET A 1 3.22 0.34 -24.99
N SER A 2 3.88 1.29 -24.34
CA SER A 2 4.53 1.06 -23.05
C SER A 2 3.45 0.94 -21.96
N SER A 3 3.14 -0.29 -21.56
CA SER A 3 2.36 -0.58 -20.37
C SER A 3 3.04 0.11 -19.19
N GLY A 4 2.43 1.17 -18.65
CA GLY A 4 2.99 1.87 -17.49
C GLY A 4 3.20 0.91 -16.32
N SER A 5 4.20 1.18 -15.47
CA SER A 5 4.47 0.34 -14.29
C SER A 5 3.21 0.21 -13.43
N LEU A 6 3.09 -0.89 -12.69
CA LEU A 6 1.93 -1.11 -11.80
C LEU A 6 1.72 0.07 -10.83
N GLY A 7 2.81 0.67 -10.35
CA GLY A 7 2.77 1.87 -9.52
C GLY A 7 2.13 3.06 -10.23
N HIS A 8 2.39 3.27 -11.53
CA HIS A 8 1.74 4.32 -12.30
C HIS A 8 0.23 4.12 -12.42
N ARG A 9 -0.22 2.87 -12.66
CA ARG A 9 -1.65 2.54 -12.76
C ARG A 9 -2.37 2.76 -11.43
N VAL A 10 -1.77 2.32 -10.32
CA VAL A 10 -2.32 2.55 -8.98
C VAL A 10 -2.34 4.03 -8.64
N LYS A 11 -1.28 4.79 -8.98
CA LYS A 11 -1.24 6.25 -8.79
C LYS A 11 -2.42 6.92 -9.47
N GLN A 12 -2.63 6.64 -10.76
CA GLN A 12 -3.75 7.21 -11.51
C GLN A 12 -5.10 6.81 -10.90
N ASN A 13 -5.26 5.56 -10.45
CA ASN A 13 -6.48 5.12 -9.80
C ASN A 13 -6.74 5.85 -8.47
N LEU A 14 -5.70 6.08 -7.68
CA LEU A 14 -5.79 6.84 -6.42
C LEU A 14 -6.17 8.30 -6.69
N GLU A 15 -5.48 8.99 -7.59
CA GLU A 15 -5.68 10.42 -7.86
C GLU A 15 -7.02 10.71 -8.55
N TYR A 16 -7.36 9.96 -9.60
CA TYR A 16 -8.49 10.31 -10.48
C TYR A 16 -9.80 9.58 -10.17
N HIS A 17 -9.74 8.40 -9.55
CA HIS A 17 -10.93 7.61 -9.27
C HIS A 17 -11.30 7.59 -7.78
N ASN A 18 -10.31 7.46 -6.89
CA ASN A 18 -10.55 7.44 -5.46
C ASN A 18 -10.36 8.82 -4.81
N LEU A 19 -9.90 9.82 -5.57
CA LEU A 19 -9.69 11.21 -5.11
C LEU A 19 -8.75 11.32 -3.90
N TRP A 20 -7.72 10.46 -3.85
CA TRP A 20 -6.67 10.55 -2.85
C TRP A 20 -5.72 11.70 -3.18
N SER A 21 -5.15 12.32 -2.15
CA SER A 21 -4.22 13.43 -2.27
C SER A 21 -2.81 13.06 -1.82
N ASP A 22 -1.84 13.92 -2.15
CA ASP A 22 -0.42 13.76 -1.79
C ASP A 22 0.20 12.42 -2.18
N VAL A 23 -0.13 11.90 -3.38
CA VAL A 23 0.35 10.59 -3.83
C VAL A 23 1.83 10.66 -4.19
N GLN A 24 2.66 10.13 -3.30
CA GLN A 24 4.11 10.01 -3.44
C GLN A 24 4.48 8.57 -3.82
N THR A 25 5.59 8.41 -4.54
CA THR A 25 6.11 7.10 -4.95
C THR A 25 7.49 6.90 -4.37
N PHE A 26 7.71 5.71 -3.81
CA PHE A 26 8.98 5.27 -3.26
C PHE A 26 9.37 3.95 -3.89
N VAL A 27 10.67 3.67 -3.90
CA VAL A 27 11.20 2.41 -4.42
C VAL A 27 11.75 1.62 -3.25
N ILE A 28 11.29 0.38 -3.09
CA ILE A 28 11.80 -0.55 -2.07
C ILE A 28 12.35 -1.83 -2.68
N GLY A 29 13.18 -2.53 -1.92
CA GLY A 29 13.77 -3.80 -2.32
C GLY A 29 15.15 -3.65 -2.95
N SER A 30 15.68 -4.76 -3.46
CA SER A 30 17.02 -4.80 -4.05
C SER A 30 17.08 -5.86 -5.15
N GLY A 31 17.84 -5.59 -6.21
CA GLY A 31 18.01 -6.53 -7.33
C GLY A 31 16.70 -6.80 -8.09
N PRO A 32 16.31 -8.07 -8.35
CA PRO A 32 15.12 -8.39 -9.13
C PRO A 32 13.79 -8.13 -8.38
N SER A 33 13.84 -7.81 -7.09
CA SER A 33 12.67 -7.60 -6.22
C SER A 33 12.38 -6.12 -5.95
N ILE A 34 12.80 -5.24 -6.86
CA ILE A 34 12.50 -3.81 -6.77
C ILE A 34 11.01 -3.59 -7.05
N VAL A 35 10.35 -2.85 -6.16
CA VAL A 35 8.92 -2.55 -6.25
C VAL A 35 8.70 -1.05 -6.01
N ASP A 36 7.93 -0.44 -6.90
CA ASP A 36 7.38 0.91 -6.71
C ASP A 36 6.20 0.82 -5.73
N ILE A 37 6.30 1.50 -4.59
CA ILE A 37 5.23 1.62 -3.60
C ILE A 37 4.74 3.06 -3.54
N LEU A 38 3.54 3.26 -3.04
CA LEU A 38 2.95 4.59 -2.92
C LEU A 38 2.68 4.94 -1.47
N TYR A 39 2.62 6.24 -1.21
CA TYR A 39 2.20 6.81 0.05
C TYR A 39 1.23 7.96 -0.22
N ALA A 40 0.01 7.89 0.32
CA ALA A 40 -1.05 8.80 -0.08
C ALA A 40 -2.11 9.00 1.02
N ALA A 41 -2.85 10.11 0.96
CA ALA A 41 -3.94 10.44 1.87
C ALA A 41 -5.31 10.11 1.25
N PRO A 42 -6.18 9.34 1.92
CA PRO A 42 -7.55 9.12 1.48
C PRO A 42 -8.42 10.39 1.63
N PRO A 43 -9.44 10.61 0.77
CA PRO A 43 -10.26 11.82 0.77
C PRO A 43 -11.04 12.05 2.08
N ASN A 44 -11.44 10.99 2.76
CA ASN A 44 -12.24 11.03 3.98
C ASN A 44 -11.48 10.44 5.17
N ASN A 45 -10.24 10.86 5.37
CA ASN A 45 -9.45 10.42 6.51
C ASN A 45 -10.18 10.76 7.83
N PRO A 46 -10.71 9.78 8.59
CA PRO A 46 -11.49 10.02 9.80
C PRO A 46 -10.61 10.36 11.01
N SER A 47 -9.46 11.01 10.79
CA SER A 47 -8.50 11.42 11.83
C SER A 47 -9.09 12.39 12.88
N THR A 48 -10.40 12.68 12.86
CA THR A 48 -11.07 13.62 13.74
C THR A 48 -11.95 13.01 14.83
N THR A 49 -12.13 11.68 14.93
CA THR A 49 -13.05 11.11 15.94
C THR A 49 -12.50 10.05 16.90
N ASN A 50 -11.34 9.42 16.65
CA ASN A 50 -10.73 8.50 17.62
C ASN A 50 -9.20 8.65 17.74
N PRO A 51 -8.66 9.12 18.88
CA PRO A 51 -7.23 9.35 19.07
C PRO A 51 -6.37 8.06 19.10
N THR A 52 -6.98 6.88 19.18
CA THR A 52 -6.29 5.58 19.09
C THR A 52 -6.02 5.12 17.65
N ASP A 53 -6.75 5.68 16.68
CA ASP A 53 -6.64 5.41 15.24
C ASP A 53 -5.80 6.48 14.51
N LEU A 54 -4.99 7.24 15.27
CA LEU A 54 -3.85 7.97 14.72
C LEU A 54 -2.88 6.93 14.14
N GLU A 55 -3.19 6.45 12.92
CA GLU A 55 -2.24 5.84 12.01
C GLU A 55 -1.15 6.90 11.86
N LEU A 56 0.00 6.58 12.45
CA LEU A 56 1.18 7.43 12.47
C LEU A 56 1.36 8.02 11.07
N ASP A 57 1.49 9.35 11.02
CA ASP A 57 1.63 10.17 9.80
C ASP A 57 0.31 10.62 9.12
N GLY A 58 -0.57 11.20 9.93
CA GLY A 58 -1.70 12.02 9.44
C GLY A 58 -2.75 11.25 8.65
N GLY A 59 -2.90 9.94 8.91
CA GLY A 59 -3.83 9.03 8.23
C GLY A 59 -3.54 8.78 6.75
N LYS A 60 -2.31 9.06 6.30
CA LYS A 60 -1.78 8.57 5.04
C LYS A 60 -1.45 7.09 5.13
N GLN A 61 -1.57 6.38 4.00
CA GLN A 61 -1.40 4.94 3.94
C GLN A 61 -0.31 4.55 2.93
N TRP A 62 0.42 3.49 3.26
CA TRP A 62 1.37 2.84 2.37
C TRP A 62 0.63 1.85 1.47
N ILE A 63 0.82 1.96 0.16
CA ILE A 63 0.14 1.15 -0.85
C ILE A 63 1.18 0.37 -1.66
N ILE A 64 0.96 -0.94 -1.77
CA ILE A 64 1.80 -1.88 -2.52
C ILE A 64 1.05 -2.33 -3.79
N PRO A 65 1.42 -1.85 -4.98
CA PRO A 65 0.92 -2.35 -6.24
C PRO A 65 1.32 -3.80 -6.47
N GLN A 66 0.38 -4.64 -6.88
CA GLN A 66 0.61 -6.02 -7.26
C GLN A 66 -0.28 -6.38 -8.45
N ALA A 67 0.23 -7.20 -9.38
CA ALA A 67 -0.64 -7.83 -10.38
C ALA A 67 -1.47 -8.91 -9.69
N VAL A 68 -2.72 -9.11 -10.14
CA VAL A 68 -3.63 -10.10 -9.56
C VAL A 68 -3.07 -11.53 -9.65
N ASP A 69 -2.38 -11.86 -10.73
CA ASP A 69 -1.73 -13.16 -10.88
C ASP A 69 -0.59 -13.39 -9.88
N SER A 70 0.05 -12.32 -9.40
CA SER A 70 1.10 -12.39 -8.38
C SER A 70 0.55 -12.69 -6.98
N GLN A 71 -0.75 -12.46 -6.74
CA GLN A 71 -1.39 -12.70 -5.45
C GLN A 71 -1.27 -14.16 -5.00
N LYS A 72 -1.36 -15.11 -5.94
CA LYS A 72 -1.30 -16.55 -5.67
C LYS A 72 0.02 -16.99 -5.01
N ASN A 73 1.07 -16.17 -5.13
CA ASN A 73 2.41 -16.45 -4.61
C ASN A 73 2.83 -15.49 -3.49
N LEU A 74 1.92 -14.69 -2.93
CA LEU A 74 2.24 -13.77 -1.82
C LEU A 74 2.55 -14.57 -0.55
N SER A 75 3.84 -14.68 -0.25
CA SER A 75 4.31 -15.29 0.99
C SER A 75 4.28 -14.29 2.15
N VAL A 76 4.07 -14.80 3.38
CA VAL A 76 4.19 -14.01 4.61
C VAL A 76 5.57 -13.35 4.72
N LYS A 77 6.62 -14.03 4.23
CA LYS A 77 7.97 -13.47 4.17
C LYS A 77 8.03 -12.21 3.30
N GLN A 78 7.40 -12.23 2.13
CA GLN A 78 7.35 -11.10 1.22
C GLN A 78 6.61 -9.90 1.85
N ILE A 79 5.47 -10.17 2.49
CA ILE A 79 4.70 -9.15 3.22
C ILE A 79 5.56 -8.54 4.33
N ASN A 80 6.22 -9.36 5.14
CA ASN A 80 7.10 -8.89 6.20
C ASN A 80 8.25 -8.03 5.67
N THR A 81 8.83 -8.38 4.52
CA THR A 81 9.86 -7.57 3.86
C THR A 81 9.34 -6.17 3.55
N TRP A 82 8.12 -6.01 3.04
CA TRP A 82 7.55 -4.68 2.78
C TRP A 82 7.44 -3.83 4.05
N PHE A 83 6.94 -4.40 5.15
CA PHE A 83 6.88 -3.69 6.42
C PHE A 83 8.27 -3.26 6.92
N VAL A 84 9.29 -4.10 6.75
CA VAL A 84 10.69 -3.77 7.10
C VAL A 84 11.21 -2.64 6.22
N GLU A 85 11.06 -2.74 4.89
CA GLU A 85 11.55 -1.74 3.95
C GLU A 85 10.86 -0.39 4.13
N ILE A 86 9.54 -0.38 4.34
CA ILE A 86 8.82 0.86 4.68
C ILE A 86 9.35 1.45 5.98
N GLY A 87 9.58 0.63 7.00
CA GLY A 87 10.13 1.10 8.27
C GLY A 87 11.51 1.77 8.14
N LYS A 88 12.31 1.36 7.15
CA LYS A 88 13.58 2.04 6.82
C LYS A 88 13.36 3.42 6.19
N ILE A 89 12.29 3.60 5.42
CA ILE A 89 11.96 4.86 4.74
C ILE A 89 11.31 5.85 5.72
N SER A 90 10.28 5.42 6.45
CA SER A 90 9.50 6.26 7.34
C SER A 90 10.12 6.44 8.74
N GLY A 91 11.21 5.73 9.03
CA GLY A 91 11.81 5.66 10.37
C GLY A 91 11.04 4.80 11.38
N GLN A 92 9.88 4.27 10.99
CA GLN A 92 9.03 3.42 11.85
C GLN A 92 8.24 2.39 11.05
N ARG A 93 8.19 1.16 11.55
CA ARG A 93 7.40 0.09 10.92
C ARG A 93 5.91 0.46 10.94
N PRO A 94 5.20 0.45 9.79
CA PRO A 94 3.79 0.85 9.75
C PRO A 94 2.91 -0.23 10.40
N LYS A 95 1.81 0.18 11.05
CA LYS A 95 0.83 -0.74 11.66
C LYS A 95 0.01 -1.52 10.62
N SER A 96 -0.12 -0.97 9.41
CA SER A 96 -0.83 -1.60 8.31
C SER A 96 -0.32 -1.08 6.96
N ILE A 97 -0.59 -1.84 5.91
CA ILE A 97 -0.36 -1.49 4.51
C ILE A 97 -1.61 -1.83 3.69
N LEU A 98 -1.81 -1.14 2.58
CA LEU A 98 -2.77 -1.53 1.54
C LEU A 98 -2.05 -2.29 0.42
N ILE A 99 -2.60 -3.41 -0.02
CA ILE A 99 -2.22 -4.03 -1.30
C ILE A 99 -3.24 -3.57 -2.35
N ALA A 100 -2.74 -2.98 -3.44
CA ALA A 100 -3.52 -2.62 -4.62
C ALA A 100 -3.33 -3.70 -5.70
N LEU A 101 -4.31 -4.59 -5.83
CA LEU A 101 -4.34 -5.62 -6.85
C LEU A 101 -4.87 -5.05 -8.16
N VAL A 102 -4.03 -5.04 -9.19
CA VAL A 102 -4.33 -4.49 -10.50
C VAL A 102 -4.64 -5.64 -11.47
N ASN A 103 -5.84 -5.61 -12.05
CA ASN A 103 -6.29 -6.52 -13.11
C ASN A 103 -5.90 -6.00 -14.50
N ASP A 104 -5.99 -6.86 -15.52
CA ASP A 104 -5.73 -6.49 -16.91
C ASP A 104 -6.79 -5.54 -17.50
N ASP A 105 -8.02 -5.61 -16.99
CA ASP A 105 -9.13 -4.71 -17.35
C ASP A 105 -9.02 -3.30 -16.72
N SER A 106 -7.92 -3.01 -16.02
CA SER A 106 -7.67 -1.77 -15.27
C SER A 106 -8.54 -1.55 -14.03
N THR A 107 -9.22 -2.59 -13.56
CA THR A 107 -9.79 -2.63 -12.22
C THR A 107 -8.68 -2.71 -11.17
N VAL A 108 -8.79 -1.93 -10.10
CA VAL A 108 -7.89 -1.97 -8.94
C VAL A 108 -8.69 -2.30 -7.68
N VAL A 109 -8.27 -3.34 -6.95
CA VAL A 109 -8.89 -3.77 -5.70
C VAL A 109 -7.91 -3.58 -4.54
N TYR A 110 -8.38 -3.00 -3.44
CA TYR A 110 -7.54 -2.68 -2.28
C TYR A 110 -7.82 -3.63 -1.11
N TYR A 111 -6.76 -4.22 -0.54
CA TYR A 111 -6.82 -5.06 0.66
C TYR A 111 -5.94 -4.48 1.78
N LYS A 112 -6.49 -4.29 2.97
CA LYS A 112 -5.72 -3.84 4.14
C LYS A 112 -5.10 -5.02 4.86
N ILE A 113 -3.79 -4.94 5.12
CA ILE A 113 -3.03 -5.93 5.88
C ILE A 113 -2.43 -5.25 7.10
N HIS A 114 -2.65 -5.83 8.27
CA HIS A 114 -2.07 -5.35 9.52
C HIS A 114 -0.72 -6.03 9.80
N ASP A 115 0.16 -5.30 10.47
CA ASP A 115 1.42 -5.81 10.97
C ASP A 115 1.19 -6.74 12.18
N GLY A 116 1.18 -8.05 11.93
CA GLY A 116 0.97 -9.08 12.94
C GLY A 116 -0.20 -10.03 12.64
N VAL A 117 -0.28 -11.11 13.39
CA VAL A 117 -1.46 -11.98 13.40
C VAL A 117 -2.51 -11.25 14.22
N ALA A 118 -3.58 -10.78 13.58
CA ALA A 118 -4.73 -10.26 14.30
C ALA A 118 -5.17 -11.33 15.31
N THR A 119 -5.12 -11.02 16.60
CA THR A 119 -5.73 -11.87 17.62
C THR A 119 -7.20 -12.01 17.23
N PRO A 120 -7.73 -13.22 17.02
CA PRO A 120 -9.13 -13.38 16.65
C PRO A 120 -9.96 -12.71 17.74
N LYS A 121 -10.76 -11.71 17.37
CA LYS A 121 -11.77 -11.16 18.27
C LYS A 121 -12.85 -12.25 18.39
N GLN A 122 -12.87 -12.93 19.52
CA GLN A 122 -14.02 -13.73 19.95
C GLN A 122 -15.14 -12.81 20.44
#